data_AF-A0A2D8K835-F1
#
_entry.id   AF-A0A2D8K835-F1
#
_cell.length_a   1.000
_cell.length_b   1.000
_cell.length_c   1.000
_cell.angle_alpha   90.00
_cell.angle_beta   90.00
_cell.angle_gamma   90.00
#
_symmetry.space_group_name_H-M   'P 1'
#
loop_
_entity.id
_entity.type
_entity.pdbx_description
1 polymer ?
#
loop_
_entity_poly.entity_id
_entity_poly.type
_entity_poly.pdbx_seq_one_letter_code
_entity_poly.pdbx_strand_id
1 'polypeptide(L)'
;MDAIIVDKNDGSQHRQSVLNLQLDEASVVKLPIAPESVVSFEQNGDDLVIVTVAGETIVIGDFFVDFDDERNELVLVDDDGIAWWG
;
A
#
# COMPACT_ATOMS: atom_id res chain seq x y z
N MET A 1 -1.45 5.18 -11.71
CA MET A 1 -0.37 4.69 -10.84
C MET A 1 -0.69 3.26 -10.46
N ASP A 2 0.33 2.42 -10.37
CA ASP A 2 0.16 1.03 -9.93
C ASP A 2 1.07 0.75 -8.73
N ALA A 3 0.60 -0.08 -7.82
CA ALA A 3 1.38 -0.65 -6.73
C ALA A 3 2.01 -1.98 -7.17
N ILE A 4 3.10 -2.36 -6.51
CA ILE A 4 3.57 -3.75 -6.54
C ILE A 4 3.07 -4.42 -5.26
N ILE A 5 2.31 -5.50 -5.42
CA ILE A 5 1.82 -6.33 -4.32
C ILE A 5 2.73 -7.55 -4.24
N VAL A 6 3.25 -7.83 -3.05
CA VAL A 6 4.00 -9.06 -2.74
C VAL A 6 3.17 -9.89 -1.79
N ASP A 7 2.71 -11.06 -2.24
CA ASP A 7 2.05 -12.05 -1.39
C ASP A 7 3.07 -12.60 -0.38
N LYS A 8 2.72 -12.60 0.91
CA LYS A 8 3.57 -13.12 1.98
C LYS A 8 3.56 -14.64 2.05
N ASN A 9 2.52 -15.30 1.56
CA ASN A 9 2.37 -16.75 1.56
C ASN A 9 3.38 -17.42 0.62
N ASP A 10 3.51 -16.90 -0.61
CA ASP A 10 4.33 -17.53 -1.66
C ASP A 10 5.44 -16.63 -2.23
N GLY A 11 5.47 -15.35 -1.86
CA GLY A 11 6.45 -14.38 -2.35
C GLY A 11 6.23 -13.92 -3.79
N SER A 12 5.10 -14.31 -4.41
CA SER A 12 4.72 -13.89 -5.75
C SER A 12 4.45 -12.38 -5.79
N GLN A 13 4.64 -11.81 -6.97
CA GLN A 13 4.54 -10.36 -7.15
C GLN A 13 3.70 -10.05 -8.36
N HIS A 14 2.81 -9.09 -8.21
CA HIS A 14 2.02 -8.58 -9.32
C HIS A 14 1.84 -7.06 -9.19
N ARG A 15 1.45 -6.45 -10.31
CA ARG A 15 1.17 -5.03 -10.38
C ARG A 15 -0.34 -4.82 -10.38
N GLN A 16 -0.82 -3.95 -9.51
CA GLN A 16 -2.25 -3.63 -9.39
C GLN A 16 -2.46 -2.12 -9.41
N SER A 17 -3.51 -1.67 -10.11
CA SER A 17 -3.83 -0.25 -10.15
C SER A 17 -4.34 0.23 -8.80
N VAL A 18 -3.88 1.41 -8.35
CA VAL A 18 -4.32 1.99 -7.07
C VAL A 18 -5.77 2.48 -7.08
N LEU A 19 -6.42 2.54 -8.25
CA LEU A 19 -7.82 2.97 -8.38
C LEU A 19 -8.83 1.93 -7.86
N ASN A 20 -8.39 0.67 -7.73
CA ASN A 20 -9.23 -0.46 -7.33
C ASN A 20 -8.38 -1.52 -6.60
N LEU A 21 -7.47 -1.07 -5.74
CA LEU A 21 -6.56 -1.92 -5.00
C LEU A 21 -7.29 -2.46 -3.77
N GLN A 22 -7.48 -3.78 -3.77
CA GLN A 22 -8.11 -4.56 -2.71
C GLN A 22 -7.16 -5.70 -2.38
N LEU A 23 -6.87 -5.90 -1.10
CA LEU A 23 -6.12 -7.06 -0.63
C LEU A 23 -7.09 -8.17 -0.25
N ASP A 24 -6.75 -9.41 -0.61
CA ASP A 24 -7.47 -10.63 -0.25
C ASP A 24 -6.58 -11.64 0.50
N GLU A 25 -5.32 -11.27 0.74
CA GLU A 25 -4.32 -12.02 1.48
C GLU A 25 -3.25 -11.11 2.09
N ALA A 26 -2.52 -11.61 3.09
CA ALA A 26 -1.45 -10.87 3.76
C ALA A 26 -0.37 -10.45 2.75
N SER A 27 -0.16 -9.15 2.61
CA SER A 27 0.65 -8.59 1.53
C SER A 27 1.61 -7.49 1.98
N VAL A 28 2.73 -7.33 1.26
CA VAL A 28 3.52 -6.10 1.26
C VAL A 28 3.11 -5.26 0.07
N VAL A 29 2.55 -4.07 0.32
CA VAL A 29 2.13 -3.11 -0.70
C VAL A 29 3.25 -2.11 -0.92
N LYS A 30 3.85 -2.10 -2.10
CA LYS A 30 4.88 -1.12 -2.49
C LYS A 30 4.26 -0.04 -3.37
N LEU A 31 4.21 1.19 -2.86
CA LEU A 31 3.73 2.35 -3.61
C LEU A 31 4.91 3.18 -4.16
N PRO A 32 4.91 3.52 -5.45
CA PRO A 32 5.92 4.37 -6.06
C PRO A 32 5.66 5.85 -5.76
N ILE A 33 5.68 6.21 -4.48
CA ILE A 33 5.53 7.59 -3.99
C ILE A 33 6.62 7.85 -2.96
N ALA A 34 7.21 9.04 -2.98
CA ALA A 34 8.16 9.46 -1.95
C ALA A 34 7.42 9.83 -0.65
N PRO A 35 8.00 9.59 0.54
CA PRO A 35 7.37 9.95 1.81
C PRO A 35 6.97 11.42 1.92
N GLU A 36 7.79 12.35 1.38
CA GLU A 36 7.47 13.78 1.38
C GLU A 36 6.28 14.16 0.48
N SER A 37 5.82 13.24 -0.37
CA SER A 37 4.62 13.41 -1.19
C SER A 37 3.33 13.00 -0.47
N VAL A 38 3.43 12.45 0.75
CA VAL A 38 2.29 12.05 1.58
C VAL A 38 1.97 13.12 2.61
N VAL A 39 0.68 13.46 2.73
CA VAL A 39 0.13 14.37 3.74
C VAL A 39 -0.32 13.60 4.98
N SER A 40 -1.08 12.52 4.79
CA SER A 40 -1.60 11.72 5.89
C SER A 40 -1.78 10.25 5.51
N PHE A 41 -1.73 9.41 6.55
CA PHE A 41 -2.21 8.03 6.54
C PHE A 41 -3.40 7.97 7.49
N GLU A 42 -4.53 7.51 7.01
CA GLU A 42 -5.79 7.47 7.75
C GLU A 42 -6.41 6.08 7.62
N GLN A 43 -6.84 5.52 8.74
CA GLN A 43 -7.62 4.29 8.75
C GLN A 43 -9.10 4.64 8.57
N ASN A 44 -9.76 4.03 7.59
CA ASN A 44 -11.20 4.14 7.36
C ASN A 44 -11.81 2.73 7.33
N GLY A 45 -12.38 2.31 8.46
CA GLY A 45 -12.74 0.91 8.63
C GLY A 45 -11.50 0.02 8.57
N ASP A 46 -11.49 -0.94 7.66
CA ASP A 46 -10.36 -1.83 7.42
C ASP A 46 -9.42 -1.31 6.31
N ASP A 47 -9.75 -0.16 5.69
CA ASP A 47 -8.97 0.40 4.59
C ASP A 47 -7.90 1.37 5.09
N LEU A 48 -6.79 1.42 4.36
CA LEU A 48 -5.80 2.49 4.46
C LEU A 48 -6.05 3.55 3.40
N VAL A 49 -6.28 4.78 3.86
CA VAL A 49 -6.43 5.98 3.03
C VAL A 49 -5.16 6.81 3.11
N ILE A 50 -4.57 7.14 1.97
CA ILE A 50 -3.38 7.97 1.85
C ILE A 50 -3.74 9.23 1.07
N VAL A 51 -3.52 10.40 1.68
CA VAL A 51 -3.73 11.69 1.03
C VAL A 51 -2.38 12.22 0.57
N THR A 52 -2.26 12.61 -0.70
CA THR A 52 -1.02 13.15 -1.26
C THR A 52 -0.99 14.67 -1.22
N VAL A 53 0.21 15.25 -1.30
CA VAL A 53 0.39 16.71 -1.39
C VAL A 53 -0.25 17.31 -2.64
N ALA A 54 -0.45 16.50 -3.68
CA ALA A 54 -1.16 16.88 -4.90
C ALA A 54 -2.70 16.88 -4.74
N GLY A 55 -3.22 16.45 -3.58
CA GLY A 55 -4.64 16.35 -3.29
C GLY A 55 -5.28 15.05 -3.82
N GLU A 56 -4.48 14.07 -4.22
CA GLU A 56 -4.98 12.75 -4.61
C GLU A 56 -5.24 11.91 -3.36
N THR A 57 -6.22 11.01 -3.45
CA THR A 57 -6.53 10.03 -2.41
C THR A 57 -6.32 8.63 -2.97
N ILE A 58 -5.43 7.88 -2.33
CA ILE A 58 -5.19 6.47 -2.62
C ILE A 58 -5.87 5.66 -1.52
N VAL A 59 -6.62 4.63 -1.91
CA VAL A 59 -7.27 3.72 -0.97
C VAL A 59 -6.71 2.31 -1.22
N ILE A 60 -6.23 1.68 -0.16
CA ILE A 60 -5.86 0.27 -0.15
C ILE A 60 -6.91 -0.46 0.69
N GLY A 61 -7.76 -1.22 0.00
CA GLY A 61 -8.85 -1.96 0.62
C GLY A 61 -8.36 -3.12 1.49
N ASP A 62 -9.00 -3.31 2.65
CA ASP A 62 -8.69 -4.36 3.64
C ASP A 62 -7.24 -4.35 4.16
N PHE A 63 -6.56 -3.20 4.11
CA PHE A 63 -5.18 -3.06 4.60
C PHE A 63 -5.01 -3.49 6.07
N PHE A 64 -6.00 -3.22 6.91
CA PHE A 64 -5.95 -3.51 8.34
C PHE A 64 -6.60 -4.86 8.70
N VAL A 65 -7.04 -5.65 7.71
CA VAL A 65 -7.47 -7.03 7.96
C VAL A 65 -6.25 -7.91 8.25
N ASP A 66 -6.33 -8.69 9.33
CA ASP A 66 -5.40 -9.76 9.60
C ASP A 66 -5.80 -10.99 8.78
N PHE A 67 -4.94 -11.41 7.84
CA PHE A 67 -5.11 -12.62 7.04
C PHE A 67 -4.24 -13.72 7.63
N ASP A 68 -4.85 -14.82 8.10
CA ASP A 68 -4.14 -15.95 8.73
C ASP A 68 -3.18 -15.51 9.87
N ASP A 69 -3.64 -14.60 10.73
CA ASP A 69 -2.88 -13.97 11.82
C ASP A 69 -1.68 -13.10 11.35
N GLU A 70 -1.60 -12.75 10.07
CA GLU A 70 -0.59 -11.87 9.49
C GLU A 70 -1.17 -10.52 9.01
N ARG A 71 -0.42 -9.44 9.28
CA ARG A 71 -0.76 -8.07 8.86
C ARG A 71 -0.19 -7.71 7.50
N ASN A 72 -0.86 -6.80 6.81
CA ASN A 72 -0.29 -6.12 5.65
C ASN A 72 0.77 -5.09 6.06
N GLU A 73 1.68 -4.80 5.13
CA GLU A 73 2.76 -3.81 5.31
C GLU A 73 2.79 -2.84 4.14
N LEU A 74 3.08 -1.57 4.43
CA LEU A 74 3.26 -0.54 3.42
C LEU A 74 4.74 -0.21 3.26
N VAL A 75 5.19 -0.17 2.00
CA VAL A 75 6.50 0.33 1.63
C VAL A 75 6.33 1.46 0.63
N LEU A 76 6.89 2.62 0.93
CA LEU A 76 6.98 3.73 -0.01
C LEU A 76 8.32 3.66 -0.73
N VAL A 77 8.32 3.90 -2.04
CA VAL A 77 9.53 3.86 -2.87
C VAL A 77 9.59 5.14 -3.71
N ASP A 78 10.68 5.90 -3.58
CA ASP A 78 10.90 7.11 -4.38
C ASP A 78 11.46 6.78 -5.77
N ASP A 79 11.68 7.83 -6.56
CA ASP A 79 12.22 7.72 -7.92
C ASP A 79 13.69 7.24 -7.95
N ASP A 80 14.43 7.38 -6.84
CA ASP A 80 15.80 6.87 -6.69
C ASP A 80 15.83 5.38 -6.23
N GLY A 81 14.65 4.79 -5.96
CA GLY A 81 14.50 3.41 -5.51
C GLY A 81 14.77 3.20 -4.01
N ILE A 82 14.86 4.27 -3.23
CA ILE A 82 14.97 4.21 -1.77
C ILE A 82 13.62 3.77 -1.21
N ALA A 83 13.65 2.84 -0.27
CA ALA A 83 12.46 2.26 0.33
C ALA A 83 12.31 2.70 1.79
N TRP A 84 11.10 3.13 2.15
CA TRP A 84 10.71 3.46 3.52
C TRP A 84 9.58 2.56 3.97
N TRP A 85 9.75 2.02 5.17
CA TRP A 85 8.73 1.20 5.82
C TRP A 85 7.78 2.12 6.59
N GLY A 86 6.48 1.97 6.32
CA GLY A 86 5.39 2.65 7.01
C GLY A 86 5.01 1.96 8.32
#